data_AF-A0A817WBI0-F1
#
_entry.id   AF-A0A817WBI0-F1
#
_cell.length_a   1.000
_cell.length_b   1.000
_cell.length_c   1.000
_cell.angle_alpha   90.00
_cell.angle_beta   90.00
_cell.angle_gamma   90.00
#
_symmetry.space_group_name_H-M   'P 1'
#
loop_
_entity.id
_entity.type
_entity.pdbx_description
1 polymer ?
#
loop_
_entity_poly.entity_id
_entity_poly.type
_entity_poly.pdbx_seq_one_letter_code
_entity_poly.pdbx_strand_id
1 'polypeptide(L)'
;MTLKSFHAVDLDTSNQIDIYSLSQLNDSVEPHAIIVLPNTNGIQLLLCYNNEGVYSDTHRKRTKDILLQWEELPTSVAYISDGKLMRWGDKAIETRNLDSATLDVVFMHKRV
;
A
#
# COMPACT_ATOMS: atom_id res chain seq x y z
N MET A 1 0.72 0.73 -23.81
CA MET A 1 -0.14 0.30 -22.71
C MET A 1 0.72 0.40 -21.46
N THR A 2 0.57 1.47 -20.68
CA THR A 2 1.40 1.70 -19.50
C THR A 2 0.90 0.77 -18.40
N LEU A 3 1.74 -0.15 -17.92
CA LEU A 3 1.42 -0.93 -16.73
C LEU A 3 1.21 0.06 -15.58
N LYS A 4 0.06 0.01 -14.92
CA LYS A 4 -0.18 0.81 -13.71
C LYS A 4 0.78 0.31 -12.64
N SER A 5 1.61 1.17 -12.06
CA SER A 5 2.47 0.80 -10.93
C SER A 5 2.94 2.05 -10.19
N PHE A 6 3.74 1.87 -9.13
CA PHE A 6 4.38 2.99 -8.44
C PHE A 6 5.73 3.29 -9.06
N HIS A 7 5.89 4.52 -9.54
CA HIS A 7 7.11 4.99 -10.20
C HIS A 7 7.68 6.20 -9.44
N ALA A 8 8.98 6.16 -9.17
CA ALA A 8 9.74 7.33 -8.78
C ALA A 8 10.13 8.09 -10.05
N VAL A 9 10.02 9.41 -10.01
CA VAL A 9 10.50 10.31 -11.06
C VAL A 9 11.52 11.24 -10.45
N ASP A 10 12.75 11.15 -10.95
CA ASP A 10 13.83 12.07 -10.61
C ASP A 10 13.54 13.44 -11.27
N LEU A 11 13.46 14.50 -10.47
CA LEU A 11 13.03 15.82 -10.95
C LEU A 11 14.11 16.55 -11.77
N ASP A 12 15.38 16.21 -11.57
CA ASP A 12 16.50 16.87 -12.24
C ASP A 12 16.76 16.26 -13.62
N THR A 13 16.64 14.94 -13.70
CA THR A 13 16.96 14.15 -14.90
C THR A 13 15.73 13.67 -15.66
N SER A 14 14.54 13.79 -15.07
CA SER A 14 13.29 13.17 -15.56
C SER A 14 13.37 11.64 -15.71
N ASN A 15 14.38 11.00 -15.09
CA ASN A 15 14.49 9.55 -15.10
C ASN A 15 13.37 8.93 -14.27
N GLN A 16 12.72 7.92 -14.85
CA GLN A 16 11.66 7.17 -14.20
C GLN A 16 12.18 5.80 -13.75
N ILE A 17 11.85 5.42 -12.52
CA ILE A 17 12.24 4.13 -11.93
C ILE A 17 11.04 3.50 -11.23
N ASP A 18 10.74 2.24 -11.56
CA ASP A 18 9.65 1.49 -10.92
C ASP A 18 10.05 1.16 -9.47
N ILE A 19 9.33 1.71 -8.49
CA ILE A 19 9.60 1.46 -7.06
C ILE A 19 9.23 0.01 -6.70
N TYR A 20 8.24 -0.53 -7.42
CA TYR A 20 7.79 -1.91 -7.25
C TYR A 20 7.30 -2.45 -8.59
N SER A 21 7.83 -3.61 -8.99
CA SER A 21 7.43 -4.32 -10.20
C SER A 21 7.01 -5.73 -9.83
N LEU A 22 5.77 -6.09 -10.14
CA LEU A 22 5.29 -7.47 -10.03
C LEU A 22 5.86 -8.26 -11.21
N SER A 23 7.11 -8.69 -11.08
CA SER A 23 7.85 -9.40 -12.14
C SER A 23 7.33 -10.82 -12.43
N GLN A 24 6.19 -11.24 -11.86
CA GLN A 24 5.73 -12.64 -11.95
C GLN A 24 4.25 -12.85 -12.28
N LEU A 25 3.40 -11.82 -12.30
CA LEU A 25 1.97 -11.99 -12.58
C LEU A 25 1.58 -11.08 -13.75
N ASN A 26 0.99 -11.67 -14.78
CA ASN A 26 0.34 -10.96 -15.90
C ASN A 26 -0.93 -10.21 -15.45
N ASP A 27 -1.04 -9.89 -14.17
CA ASP A 27 -2.21 -9.30 -13.55
C ASP A 27 -2.06 -7.78 -13.53
N SER A 28 -3.16 -7.09 -13.83
CA SER A 28 -3.22 -5.64 -13.72
C SER A 28 -3.05 -5.23 -12.27
N VAL A 29 -2.06 -4.38 -11.99
CA VAL A 29 -1.87 -3.76 -10.67
C VAL A 29 -2.83 -2.57 -10.54
N GLU A 30 -3.55 -2.52 -9.43
CA GLU A 30 -4.40 -1.38 -9.08
C GLU A 30 -3.78 -0.62 -7.91
N PRO A 31 -3.07 0.50 -8.16
CA PRO A 31 -2.45 1.28 -7.09
C PRO A 31 -3.51 2.06 -6.29
N HIS A 32 -3.41 2.02 -4.96
CA HIS A 32 -4.33 2.73 -4.06
C HIS A 32 -3.65 3.86 -3.30
N ALA A 33 -2.46 3.62 -2.73
CA ALA A 33 -1.75 4.61 -1.91
C ALA A 33 -0.25 4.31 -1.79
N ILE A 34 0.54 5.38 -1.60
CA ILE A 34 1.91 5.31 -1.07
C ILE A 34 1.87 5.91 0.33
N ILE A 35 2.25 5.12 1.32
CA ILE A 35 2.29 5.56 2.72
C ILE A 35 3.74 5.63 3.16
N VAL A 36 4.21 6.81 3.55
CA VAL A 36 5.54 6.98 4.15
C VAL A 36 5.50 6.50 5.59
N LEU A 37 6.37 5.56 5.95
CA LEU A 37 6.40 5.03 7.31
C LEU A 37 6.96 6.07 8.29
N PRO A 38 6.33 6.27 9.45
CA PRO A 38 6.77 7.23 10.44
C PRO A 38 8.18 6.89 10.96
N ASN A 39 8.94 7.90 11.35
CA ASN A 39 10.29 7.73 11.92
C ASN A 39 11.32 7.07 10.98
N THR A 40 11.11 7.09 9.66
CA THR A 40 12.03 6.49 8.67
C THR A 40 12.72 7.50 7.74
N ASN A 41 12.64 8.80 8.06
CA ASN A 41 13.19 9.90 7.25
C ASN A 41 12.71 9.88 5.78
N GLY A 42 11.50 9.36 5.53
CA GLY A 42 10.95 9.26 4.18
C GLY A 42 11.47 8.08 3.35
N ILE A 43 12.32 7.21 3.92
CA ILE A 43 12.98 6.13 3.18
C ILE A 43 12.07 4.91 3.06
N GLN A 44 11.37 4.52 4.12
CA GLN A 44 10.52 3.34 4.10
C GLN A 44 9.09 3.70 3.73
N LEU A 45 8.51 2.88 2.88
CA LEU A 45 7.20 3.04 2.27
C LEU A 45 6.37 1.78 2.48
N LEU A 46 5.06 1.96 2.64
CA LEU A 46 4.07 0.92 2.39
C LEU A 46 3.37 1.25 1.08
N LEU A 47 3.51 0.35 0.11
CA LEU A 47 2.89 0.44 -1.21
C LEU A 47 1.60 -0.37 -1.19
N CYS A 48 0.46 0.29 -1.34
CA CYS A 48 -0.85 -0.35 -1.31
C CYS A 48 -1.36 -0.52 -2.74
N TYR A 49 -1.55 -1.76 -3.17
CA TYR A 49 -2.04 -2.09 -4.50
C TYR A 49 -2.88 -3.38 -4.45
N ASN A 50 -3.85 -3.52 -5.35
CA ASN A 50 -4.81 -4.63 -5.30
C ASN A 50 -5.34 -4.78 -3.86
N ASN A 51 -5.48 -6.01 -3.37
CA ASN A 51 -5.79 -6.27 -1.96
C ASN A 51 -4.55 -6.44 -1.07
N GLU A 52 -3.40 -5.84 -1.42
CA GLU A 52 -2.12 -6.04 -0.73
C GLU A 52 -1.39 -4.74 -0.35
N GLY A 53 -0.63 -4.80 0.75
CA GLY A 53 0.33 -3.80 1.16
C GLY A 53 1.73 -4.39 1.29
N VAL A 54 2.69 -3.85 0.54
CA VAL A 54 4.10 -4.28 0.56
C VAL A 54 4.99 -3.19 1.16
N TYR A 55 5.79 -3.58 2.15
CA TYR A 55 6.82 -2.72 2.73
C TYR A 55 8.04 -2.70 1.82
N SER A 56 8.39 -1.52 1.33
CA SER A 56 9.55 -1.28 0.47
C SER A 56 10.31 -0.06 0.96
N ASP A 57 11.52 0.15 0.46
CA ASP A 57 12.19 1.45 0.52
C ASP A 57 12.12 2.18 -0.83
N THR A 58 12.56 3.44 -0.83
CA THR A 58 12.74 4.27 -2.03
C THR A 58 13.75 3.72 -3.04
N HIS A 59 14.51 2.68 -2.66
CA HIS A 59 15.51 2.01 -3.50
C HIS A 59 15.03 0.65 -4.04
N ARG A 60 13.73 0.33 -3.92
CA ARG A 60 13.06 -0.88 -4.42
C ARG A 60 13.33 -2.15 -3.61
N LYS A 61 13.85 -2.01 -2.40
CA LYS A 61 14.12 -3.16 -1.53
C LYS A 61 12.94 -3.39 -0.61
N ARG A 62 12.44 -4.63 -0.59
CA ARG A 62 11.48 -5.07 0.43
C ARG A 62 12.10 -4.92 1.84
N THR A 63 11.42 -4.20 2.72
CA THR A 63 11.93 -3.84 4.06
C THR A 63 11.36 -4.69 5.20
N LYS A 64 10.23 -5.35 4.96
CA LYS A 64 9.64 -6.34 5.89
C LYS A 64 9.15 -7.57 5.12
N ASP A 65 9.29 -8.75 5.72
CA ASP A 65 8.80 -10.02 5.17
C ASP A 65 7.31 -10.28 5.46
N ILE A 66 6.64 -9.35 6.15
CA ILE A 66 5.21 -9.41 6.40
C ILE A 66 4.48 -8.81 5.20
N LEU A 67 3.51 -9.55 4.65
CA LEU A 67 2.57 -9.06 3.66
C LEU A 67 1.29 -8.61 4.37
N LEU A 68 0.84 -7.38 4.09
CA LEU A 68 -0.48 -6.95 4.51
C LEU A 68 -1.48 -7.36 3.43
N GLN A 69 -2.54 -8.06 3.80
CA GLN A 69 -3.58 -8.49 2.86
C GLN A 69 -4.97 -8.13 3.37
N TRP A 70 -5.72 -7.38 2.56
CA TRP A 70 -7.13 -7.06 2.82
C TRP A 70 -8.03 -8.16 2.25
N GLU A 71 -9.18 -8.37 2.88
CA GLU A 71 -10.14 -9.39 2.44
C GLU A 71 -10.88 -8.99 1.16
N GLU A 72 -10.94 -7.69 0.89
CA GLU A 72 -11.58 -7.10 -0.28
C GLU A 72 -10.68 -6.05 -0.92
N LEU A 73 -10.93 -5.75 -2.19
CA LEU A 73 -10.24 -4.69 -2.90
C LEU A 73 -10.50 -3.32 -2.24
N PRO A 74 -9.46 -2.58 -1.81
CA PRO A 74 -9.60 -1.23 -1.30
C PRO A 74 -10.14 -0.27 -2.35
N THR A 75 -11.05 0.60 -1.97
CA THR A 75 -11.37 1.80 -2.74
C THR A 75 -10.43 2.95 -2.37
N SER A 76 -9.97 2.97 -1.12
CA SER A 76 -8.97 3.90 -0.62
C SER A 76 -8.28 3.33 0.63
N VAL A 77 -7.05 3.78 0.87
CA VAL A 77 -6.25 3.40 2.04
C VAL A 77 -5.61 4.66 2.62
N ALA A 78 -5.62 4.78 3.94
CA ALA A 78 -4.94 5.86 4.65
C ALA A 78 -4.18 5.33 5.86
N TYR A 79 -3.04 5.96 6.15
CA TYR A 79 -2.44 5.89 7.46
C TYR A 79 -3.13 6.86 8.40
N ILE A 80 -3.51 6.38 9.58
CA ILE A 80 -4.11 7.17 10.65
C ILE A 80 -3.17 7.15 11.88
N SER A 81 -3.53 7.87 12.95
CA SER A 81 -2.68 7.97 14.14
C SER A 81 -2.34 6.60 14.75
N ASP A 82 -1.27 6.59 15.54
CA ASP A 82 -0.91 5.46 16.43
C ASP A 82 -0.60 4.15 15.70
N GLY A 83 0.05 4.25 14.53
CA GLY A 83 0.53 3.05 13.83
C GLY A 83 -0.59 2.24 13.20
N LYS A 84 -1.70 2.89 12.81
CA LYS A 84 -2.85 2.20 12.23
C LYS A 84 -3.06 2.57 10.77
N LEU A 85 -3.52 1.59 10.02
CA LEU A 85 -3.94 1.70 8.63
C LEU A 85 -5.44 1.53 8.57
N MET A 86 -6.12 2.43 7.89
CA MET A 86 -7.55 2.35 7.64
C MET A 86 -7.78 2.15 6.15
N ARG A 87 -8.60 1.16 5.80
CA ARG A 87 -8.93 0.80 4.42
C ARG A 87 -10.43 0.84 4.24
N TRP A 88 -10.89 1.55 3.22
CA TRP A 88 -12.29 1.58 2.81
C TRP A 88 -12.55 0.54 1.73
N GLY A 89 -13.70 -0.11 1.84
CA GLY A 89 -14.19 -1.12 0.94
C GLY A 89 -15.65 -0.98 0.59
N ASP A 90 -16.12 -1.87 -0.29
CA ASP A 90 -17.51 -1.91 -0.71
C ASP A 90 -18.45 -2.38 0.39
N LYS A 91 -17.98 -3.25 1.30
CA LYS A 91 -18.82 -3.80 2.39
C LYS A 91 -18.46 -3.29 3.77
N ALA A 92 -17.22 -2.88 3.99
CA ALA A 92 -16.74 -2.47 5.30
C ALA A 92 -15.55 -1.50 5.22
N ILE A 93 -15.22 -0.94 6.38
CA ILE A 93 -13.95 -0.27 6.64
C ILE A 93 -13.14 -1.14 7.60
N GLU A 94 -11.92 -1.49 7.21
CA GLU A 94 -10.98 -2.26 8.04
C GLU A 94 -9.93 -1.33 8.66
N THR A 95 -9.55 -1.59 9.91
CA THR A 95 -8.37 -1.02 10.55
C THR A 95 -7.37 -2.12 10.86
N ARG A 96 -6.10 -1.91 10.53
CA ARG A 96 -5.00 -2.83 10.79
C ARG A 96 -3.84 -2.14 11.45
N ASN A 97 -3.08 -2.89 12.23
CA ASN A 97 -1.80 -2.42 12.75
C ASN A 97 -0.74 -2.34 11.62
N LEU A 98 -0.03 -1.23 11.53
CA LEU A 98 1.01 -0.97 10.52
C LEU A 98 2.25 -1.86 10.69
N ASP A 99 2.56 -2.31 11.90
CA ASP A 99 3.79 -3.07 12.15
C ASP A 99 3.57 -4.57 12.03
N SER A 100 2.47 -5.08 12.57
CA SER A 100 2.14 -6.51 12.58
C SER A 100 1.21 -6.94 11.44
N ALA A 101 0.62 -6.00 10.70
CA ALA A 101 -0.43 -6.23 9.68
C ALA A 101 -1.70 -6.94 10.22
N THR A 102 -1.85 -7.03 11.55
CA THR A 102 -2.99 -7.68 12.20
C THR A 102 -4.26 -6.86 12.02
N LEU A 103 -5.39 -7.54 11.85
CA LEU A 103 -6.71 -6.91 11.85
C LEU A 103 -7.07 -6.44 13.25
N ASP A 104 -7.39 -5.15 13.38
CA ASP A 104 -7.80 -4.55 14.64
C ASP A 104 -9.34 -4.46 14.73
N VAL A 105 -9.98 -3.75 13.80
CA VAL A 105 -11.42 -3.44 13.84
C VAL A 105 -12.01 -3.45 12.42
N VAL A 106 -13.26 -3.90 12.31
CA VAL A 106 -14.07 -3.83 11.07
C VAL A 106 -15.36 -3.07 11.33
N PHE A 107 -15.63 -2.04 10.54
CA PHE A 107 -16.88 -1.28 10.54
C PHE A 107 -17.69 -1.67 9.31
N MET A 108 -18.75 -2.46 9.49
CA MET A 108 -19.64 -2.86 8.40
C MET A 108 -20.50 -1.69 7.94
N HIS A 109 -20.64 -1.52 6.61
CA HIS A 109 -21.58 -0.54 6.07
C HIS A 109 -23.02 -0.96 6.38
N LYS A 110 -23.90 0.02 6.60
CA LYS A 110 -25.33 -0.27 6.74
C LYS A 110 -25.85 -0.82 5.42
N ARG A 111 -26.63 -1.90 5.49
CA ARG A 111 -27.47 -2.31 4.36
C ARG A 111 -28.49 -1.19 4.15
N VAL A 112 -28.37 -0.50 3.03
CA VAL A 112 -29.39 0.44 2.55
C VAL A 112 -30.47 -0.35 1.84
#